data_AF-A0A3N5LS53-F1
#
_entry.id   AF-A0A3N5LS53-F1
#
_cell.length_a   1.000
_cell.length_b   1.000
_cell.length_c   1.000
_cell.angle_alpha   90.00
_cell.angle_beta   90.00
_cell.angle_gamma   90.00
#
_symmetry.space_group_name_H-M   'P 1'
#
loop_
_entity.id
_entity.type
_entity.pdbx_description
1 polymer ?
#
loop_
_entity_poly.entity_id
_entity_poly.type
_entity_poly.pdbx_seq_one_letter_code
_entity_poly.pdbx_strand_id
1 'polypeptide(L)' 'MQSLVGQVRLFPYTFAPDCWLECKGQVLSISVNQELFALIGNRYGGDGEFTFALPNLYGTEPIPGARYCICISVPKNQVT' A
#
# COMPACT_ATOMS: atom_id res chain seq x y z
N MET A 1 -7.70 6.32 -15.21
CA MET A 1 -6.26 6.09 -14.96
C MET A 1 -6.11 4.82 -14.17
N GLN A 2 -5.47 3.81 -14.76
CA GLN A 2 -5.23 2.51 -14.12
C GLN A 2 -4.41 2.69 -12.83
N SER A 3 -4.77 1.98 -11.76
CA SER A 3 -3.94 1.87 -10.56
C SER A 3 -2.83 0.85 -10.81
N LEU A 4 -1.62 1.13 -10.31
CA LEU A 4 -0.49 0.20 -10.36
C LEU A 4 -0.17 -0.28 -8.95
N VAL A 5 0.14 -1.56 -8.79
CA VAL A 5 0.60 -2.11 -7.51
C VAL A 5 1.85 -1.35 -7.05
N GLY A 6 1.91 -1.01 -5.77
CA GLY A 6 3.01 -0.21 -5.19
C GLY A 6 2.88 1.30 -5.39
N GLN A 7 1.92 1.77 -6.18
CA GLN A 7 1.68 3.20 -6.33
C GLN A 7 1.19 3.81 -5.00
N VAL A 8 1.80 4.92 -4.59
CA VAL A 8 1.34 5.73 -3.46
C VAL A 8 0.53 6.91 -3.95
N ARG A 9 -0.66 7.14 -3.38
CA ARG A 9 -1.51 8.31 -3.66
C ARG A 9 -2.04 8.92 -2.37
N LEU A 10 -2.31 10.22 -2.44
CA LEU A 10 -2.98 10.96 -1.37
C LEU A 10 -4.49 10.90 -1.59
N PHE A 11 -5.23 10.52 -0.56
CA PHE A 11 -6.69 10.47 -0.58
C PHE A 11 -7.27 11.50 0.41
N PRO A 12 -8.30 12.27 0.02
CA PRO A 12 -8.86 13.33 0.85
C PRO A 12 -9.86 12.82 1.90
N TYR A 13 -10.06 11.51 2.00
CA TYR A 13 -11.02 10.87 2.90
C TYR A 13 -10.31 9.92 3.87
N THR A 14 -11.00 9.57 4.97
CA THR A 14 -10.41 8.87 6.12
C THR A 14 -10.40 7.35 6.01
N PHE A 15 -10.73 6.78 4.85
CA PHE A 15 -10.75 5.34 4.60
C PHE A 15 -9.91 4.98 3.38
N ALA A 16 -9.31 3.78 3.38
CA ALA A 16 -8.64 3.26 2.20
C ALA A 16 -9.69 2.63 1.25
N PRO A 17 -9.71 2.99 -0.05
CA PRO A 17 -10.56 2.32 -1.03
C PRO A 17 -10.16 0.87 -1.25
N ASP A 18 -11.00 0.11 -1.96
CA ASP A 18 -10.69 -1.27 -2.33
C ASP A 18 -9.34 -1.37 -3.05
N CYS A 19 -8.57 -2.38 -2.67
CA CYS A 19 -7.22 -2.64 -3.18
C CYS A 19 -6.17 -1.57 -2.80
N TRP A 20 -6.48 -0.69 -1.85
CA TRP A 20 -5.53 0.23 -1.24
C TRP A 20 -5.40 -0.03 0.26
N LEU A 21 -4.23 0.28 0.79
CA LEU A 21 -3.98 0.26 2.23
C LEU A 21 -3.28 1.54 2.67
N GLU A 22 -3.63 2.05 3.84
CA GLU A 22 -2.97 3.23 4.40
C GLU A 22 -1.48 2.97 4.66
N CYS A 23 -0.64 3.96 4.35
CA CYS A 23 0.79 3.93 4.63
C CYS A 23 1.04 4.22 6.13
N LYS A 24 0.69 3.27 6.99
CA LYS A 24 0.80 3.35 8.45
C LYS A 24 1.84 2.40 9.06
N GLY A 25 2.74 1.83 8.25
CA GLY A 25 3.75 0.87 8.75
C GLY A 25 3.21 -0.53 9.08
N GLN A 26 2.02 -0.87 8.58
CA GLN A 26 1.42 -2.19 8.84
C GLN A 26 2.27 -3.32 8.23
N VAL A 27 2.32 -4.44 8.95
CA VAL A 27 3.02 -5.67 8.54
C VAL A 27 2.04 -6.56 7.79
N LEU A 28 2.43 -7.01 6.60
CA LEU A 28 1.63 -7.84 5.70
C LEU A 28 2.31 -9.18 5.45
N SER A 29 1.51 -10.21 5.19
CA SER A 29 2.00 -11.50 4.73
C SER A 29 2.47 -11.42 3.27
N ILE A 30 3.66 -11.94 3.01
CA ILE A 30 4.22 -12.09 1.66
C ILE A 30 3.36 -13.05 0.83
N SER A 31 2.83 -14.12 1.43
CA SER A 31 2.04 -15.13 0.72
C SER A 31 0.77 -14.57 0.07
N VAL A 32 0.24 -13.47 0.61
CA VAL A 32 -0.97 -12.80 0.13
C VAL A 32 -0.64 -11.65 -0.81
N ASN A 33 0.47 -10.94 -0.59
CA ASN A 33 0.80 -9.70 -1.30
C ASN A 33 2.10 -9.83 -2.09
N GLN A 34 2.25 -10.95 -2.82
CA GLN A 34 3.49 -11.30 -3.53
C GLN A 34 3.91 -10.23 -4.55
N GLU A 35 2.96 -9.67 -5.30
CA GLU A 35 3.23 -8.63 -6.31
C GLU A 35 3.79 -7.35 -5.66
N LEU A 36 3.21 -6.93 -4.54
CA LEU A 36 3.68 -5.75 -3.83
C LEU A 36 5.06 -5.99 -3.19
N PHE A 37 5.26 -7.17 -2.57
CA PHE A 37 6.55 -7.54 -1.99
C PHE A 37 7.66 -7.56 -3.04
N ALA A 38 7.40 -8.06 -4.25
CA ALA A 38 8.37 -8.06 -5.34
C ALA A 38 8.84 -6.64 -5.72
N LEU A 39 8.03 -5.61 -5.48
CA LEU A 39 8.37 -4.22 -5.79
C LEU A 39 9.11 -3.50 -4.65
N ILE A 40 8.67 -3.67 -3.40
CA ILE A 40 9.18 -2.86 -2.27
C ILE A 40 10.07 -3.65 -1.29
N GLY A 41 10.05 -4.97 -1.35
CA GLY A 41 10.74 -5.86 -0.41
C GLY A 41 10.31 -5.64 1.04
N ASN A 42 11.22 -5.91 1.97
CA ASN A 42 11.05 -5.65 3.41
C ASN A 42 11.71 -4.33 3.87
N ARG A 43 11.89 -3.36 2.95
CA ARG A 43 12.61 -2.09 3.23
C ARG A 43 12.08 -1.33 4.44
N TYR A 44 10.80 -1.47 4.74
CA TYR A 44 10.12 -0.76 5.84
C TYR A 44 9.94 -1.62 7.10
N GLY A 45 10.46 -2.86 7.13
CA GLY A 45 10.32 -3.81 8.23
C GLY A 45 9.72 -5.15 7.80
N GLY A 46 9.45 -6.01 8.79
CA GLY A 46 9.12 -7.42 8.60
C GLY A 46 10.36 -8.32 8.58
N ASP A 47 10.15 -9.63 8.51
CA ASP A 47 11.23 -10.62 8.52
C ASP A 47 11.83 -10.88 7.13
N GLY A 48 11.15 -10.49 6.05
CA GLY A 48 11.58 -10.72 4.66
C GLY A 48 11.42 -12.16 4.16
N GLU A 49 10.97 -13.10 5.00
CA GLU A 49 10.72 -14.50 4.65
C GLU A 49 9.23 -14.80 4.59
N PHE A 50 8.47 -14.33 5.57
CA PHE A 50 7.02 -14.50 5.69
C PHE A 50 6.26 -13.16 5.66
N THR A 51 6.91 -12.10 6.12
CA THR A 51 6.29 -10.79 6.34
C THR A 51 7.14 -9.63 5.82
N PHE A 52 6.45 -8.55 5.44
CA PHE A 52 7.06 -7.27 5.09
C PHE A 52 6.18 -6.13 5.59
N ALA A 53 6.75 -4.96 5.83
CA ALA A 53 5.99 -3.78 6.25
C ALA A 53 5.77 -2.78 5.11
N LEU A 54 4.65 -2.07 5.19
CA LEU A 54 4.38 -0.91 4.35
C LEU A 54 5.17 0.33 4.83
N PRO A 55 5.31 1.38 4.00
CA PRO A 55 5.78 2.68 4.46
C PRO A 55 4.92 3.21 5.63
N ASN A 56 5.55 3.94 6.54
CA ASN A 56 4.86 4.76 7.52
C ASN A 56 4.96 6.24 7.11
N LEU A 57 3.91 6.75 6.49
CA LEU A 57 3.74 8.15 6.07
C LEU A 57 2.67 8.86 6.90
N TYR A 58 2.18 8.23 7.97
CA TYR A 58 1.17 8.80 8.85
C TYR A 58 1.70 10.06 9.54
N GLY A 59 0.92 11.14 9.51
CA GLY A 59 1.31 12.44 10.07
C GLY A 59 2.20 13.29 9.16
N THR A 60 2.54 12.80 7.96
CA THR A 60 3.31 13.54 6.95
C THR A 60 2.44 14.14 5.85
N GLU A 61 1.11 14.06 6.00
CA GLU A 61 0.18 14.48 4.97
C GLU A 61 0.18 16.02 4.81
N PRO A 62 0.15 16.55 3.56
CA PRO A 62 0.27 17.98 3.31
C PRO A 62 -0.99 18.77 3.66
N ILE A 63 -2.11 18.09 3.86
CA ILE A 63 -3.40 18.69 4.19
C ILE A 63 -4.05 17.90 5.34
N PRO A 64 -4.68 18.58 6.32
CA PRO A 64 -5.39 17.92 7.40
C PRO A 64 -6.48 16.97 6.87
N GLY A 65 -6.52 15.76 7.42
CA GLY A 65 -7.55 14.76 7.11
C GLY A 65 -7.29 13.91 5.86
N ALA A 66 -6.28 14.23 5.05
CA ALA A 66 -5.87 13.34 3.98
C ALA A 66 -5.01 12.17 4.49
N ARG A 67 -4.92 11.11 3.68
CA ARG A 67 -4.16 9.88 3.98
C ARG A 67 -3.34 9.45 2.77
N TYR A 68 -2.08 9.08 2.99
CA TYR A 68 -1.32 8.34 2.00
C TYR A 68 -1.76 6.88 2.01
N CYS A 69 -2.17 6.37 0.85
CA CYS A 69 -2.44 4.95 0.67
C CYS A 69 -1.58 4.40 -0.46
N ILE A 70 -1.22 3.12 -0.34
CA ILE A 70 -0.49 2.35 -1.33
C ILE A 70 -1.43 1.31 -1.95
N CYS A 71 -1.36 1.16 -3.28
CA CYS A 71 -2.13 0.16 -3.99
C CYS A 71 -1.50 -1.22 -3.76
N ILE A 72 -2.30 -2.18 -3.29
CA ILE A 72 -1.84 -3.52 -2.91
C ILE A 72 -2.20 -4.59 -3.95
N SER A 73 -3.19 -4.32 -4.79
CA SER A 73 -3.61 -5.20 -5.88
C SER A 73 -4.38 -4.38 -6.93
N VAL A 74 -4.49 -4.91 -8.15
CA VAL A 74 -5.35 -4.32 -9.19
C VAL A 74 -6.52 -5.28 -9.41
N PRO A 75 -7.77 -4.80 -9.47
CA PRO A 75 -8.90 -5.65 -9.82
C PRO A 75 -8.67 -6.30 -11.18
N LYS A 76 -8.74 -7.63 -11.26
CA LYS A 76 -8.52 -8.40 -12.49
C LYS A 76 -9.50 -8.03 -13.63
N ASN A 77 -10.57 -7.31 -13.33
CA ASN A 77 -11.58 -6.84 -14.28
C ASN A 77 -11.26 -5.48 -14.93
N GLN A 78 -10.03 -4.98 -14.82
CA GLN A 78 -9.59 -3.72 -15.46
C GLN A 78 -8.67 -3.95 -16.68
N VAL A 79 -8.57 -5.20 -17.16
CA VAL A 79 -7.87 -5.56 -18.40
C VAL A 79 -8.93 -5.91 -19.45
N THR A 80 -9.46 -4.90 -20.12
CA THR A 80 -10.12 -5.05 -21.43
C THR A 80 -9.64 -3.95 -22.35
#